data_AF-A0A834QKJ5-F1
#
_entry.id   AF-A0A834QKJ5-F1
#
_cell.length_a   1.000
_cell.length_b   1.000
_cell.length_c   1.000
_cell.angle_alpha   90.00
_cell.angle_beta   90.00
_cell.angle_gamma   90.00
#
_symmetry.space_group_name_H-M   'P 1'
#
loop_
_entity.id
_entity.type
_entity.pdbx_description
1 polymer ?
#
loop_
_entity_poly.entity_id
_entity_poly.type
_entity_poly.pdbx_seq_one_letter_code
_entity_poly.pdbx_strand_id
1 'polypeptide(L)'
;MGSFLHRVGARVPHAVVCIVGTHADLCEERELEEKCLDIHRQIALQEKHDAEGLSRLAQVVDEALARDFELSSASPHAAYYGVSDKNLRRRKAHFQYLLNHRLQILSPSGKLLYFEDSPALKEHVFHNLTRLIDILNVFFQRDASLLLHKLLLETSGESEGEGESSPVMSLPTQSQDLLWATQLHHYVEGFLLHGLLPAHVIRFLLKPHIQAQQDLQLLLELLEKMGLCYCLNKPKGKPLNGSTAWYKFPCYVQNEVPHAEAWINGTNLAGQSFVAEQLQIEYSFPFTFPPGLFARYSVQINSHVVHRSDGKFQIFAYRGKVPVVVSYRPAKGVLQPDTLSIASHASLPNIWTAWQAITPLVEELNVLLQEWPGLHYTMHILCSKCLKRGSPNPHAFSGELLSQPRPEGVAEIICPKNGSEQVNVALAYPPMPTVISPCSKKNVGEKHRNQ
;
A
#
# COMPACT_ATOMS: atom_id res chain seq x y z
N MET A 1 13.07 19.24 8.56
CA MET A 1 13.41 18.26 7.50
C MET A 1 12.20 17.38 7.21
N GLY A 2 11.88 17.15 5.93
CA GLY A 2 10.75 16.31 5.55
C GLY A 2 11.03 14.81 5.69
N SER A 3 10.01 13.98 5.53
CA SER A 3 10.08 12.50 5.54
C SER A 3 10.91 11.86 4.41
N PHE A 4 11.70 12.64 3.68
CA PHE A 4 12.46 12.17 2.52
C PHE A 4 13.52 11.13 2.87
N LEU A 5 14.32 11.36 3.93
CA LEU A 5 15.34 10.41 4.35
C LEU A 5 14.74 9.06 4.75
N HIS A 6 13.60 9.06 5.46
CA HIS A 6 12.87 7.83 5.76
C HIS A 6 12.40 7.13 4.49
N ARG A 7 11.92 7.87 3.48
CA ARG A 7 11.49 7.29 2.19
C ARG A 7 12.65 6.65 1.43
N VAL A 8 13.80 7.32 1.35
CA VAL A 8 14.99 6.78 0.68
C VAL A 8 15.50 5.57 1.44
N GLY A 9 15.65 5.66 2.76
CA GLY A 9 16.11 4.55 3.60
C GLY A 9 15.17 3.34 3.56
N ALA A 10 13.86 3.58 3.51
CA ALA A 10 12.88 2.51 3.34
C ALA A 10 13.03 1.77 2.00
N ARG A 11 13.29 2.50 0.90
CA ARG A 11 13.37 1.93 -0.45
C ARG A 11 14.74 1.32 -0.78
N VAL A 12 15.81 2.02 -0.40
CA VAL A 12 17.20 1.68 -0.69
C VAL A 12 17.99 1.75 0.62
N PRO A 13 17.91 0.70 1.46
CA PRO A 13 18.69 0.63 2.68
C PRO A 13 20.19 0.63 2.34
N HIS A 14 21.03 1.13 3.25
CA HIS A 14 22.46 1.43 3.02
C HIS A 14 22.80 2.46 1.95
N ALA A 15 21.82 3.12 1.34
CA ALA A 15 22.15 4.13 0.34
C ALA A 15 23.02 5.24 0.97
N VAL A 16 24.02 5.65 0.20
CA VAL A 16 24.83 6.82 0.49
C VAL A 16 24.11 8.03 -0.08
N VAL A 17 23.69 8.95 0.78
CA VAL A 17 22.87 10.13 0.40
C VAL A 17 23.71 11.39 0.52
N CYS A 18 23.78 12.16 -0.57
CA CYS A 18 24.36 13.50 -0.58
C CYS A 18 23.22 14.53 -0.54
N ILE A 19 23.27 15.46 0.42
CA ILE A 19 22.30 16.54 0.54
C ILE A 19 22.82 17.76 -0.22
N VAL A 20 22.05 18.21 -1.21
CA VAL A 20 22.37 19.37 -2.03
C VAL A 20 21.33 20.45 -1.76
N GLY A 21 21.78 21.58 -1.21
CA GLY A 21 20.95 22.78 -1.10
C GLY A 21 20.78 23.43 -2.48
N THR A 22 19.55 23.74 -2.86
CA THR A 22 19.25 24.56 -4.04
C THR A 22 18.94 26.00 -3.62
N HIS A 23 18.99 26.93 -4.56
CA HIS A 23 18.68 28.36 -4.34
C HIS A 23 19.61 29.06 -3.31
N ALA A 24 20.86 28.61 -3.19
CA ALA A 24 21.85 29.23 -2.32
C ALA A 24 22.19 30.68 -2.76
N ASP A 25 22.00 30.98 -4.05
CA ASP A 25 22.10 32.31 -4.65
C ASP A 25 21.07 33.32 -4.10
N LEU A 26 20.01 32.83 -3.46
CA LEU A 26 18.98 33.66 -2.83
C LEU A 26 19.21 33.90 -1.33
N CYS A 27 20.31 33.37 -0.76
CA CYS A 27 20.63 33.47 0.67
C CYS A 27 21.89 34.32 0.86
N GLU A 28 21.89 35.15 1.91
CA GLU A 28 23.12 35.77 2.41
C GLU A 28 24.04 34.68 3.00
N GLU A 29 25.37 34.90 2.98
CA GLU A 29 26.37 33.89 3.40
C GLU A 29 26.10 33.34 4.81
N ARG A 30 25.78 34.24 5.75
CA ARG A 30 25.43 33.86 7.13
C ARG A 30 24.15 33.03 7.20
N GLU A 31 23.14 33.37 6.42
CA GLU A 31 21.87 32.63 6.38
C GLU A 31 22.09 31.21 5.82
N LEU A 32 22.95 31.09 4.80
CA LEU A 32 23.33 29.82 4.22
C LEU A 32 24.02 28.92 5.25
N GLU A 33 24.99 29.45 6.00
CA GLU A 33 25.67 28.72 7.08
C GLU A 33 24.69 28.25 8.16
N GLU A 34 23.83 29.14 8.66
CA GLU A 34 22.82 28.82 9.67
C GLU A 34 21.87 27.72 9.19
N LYS A 35 21.39 27.79 7.94
CA LYS A 35 20.54 26.75 7.33
C LYS A 35 21.27 25.42 7.17
N CYS A 36 22.51 25.42 6.70
CA CYS A 36 23.33 24.21 6.58
C CYS A 36 23.53 23.53 7.94
N LEU A 37 23.85 24.30 8.98
CA LEU A 37 24.01 23.78 10.34
C LEU A 37 22.70 23.21 10.90
N ASP A 38 21.57 23.89 10.69
CA ASP A 38 20.26 23.39 11.10
C ASP A 38 19.88 22.09 10.38
N ILE A 39 20.09 22.03 9.07
CA ILE A 39 19.90 20.81 8.25
C ILE A 39 20.72 19.66 8.83
N HIS A 40 22.03 19.84 9.05
CA HIS A 40 22.89 18.80 9.62
C HIS A 40 22.44 18.37 11.02
N ARG A 41 22.05 19.33 11.86
CA ARG A 41 21.54 19.05 13.21
C ARG A 41 20.25 18.22 13.14
N GLN A 42 19.32 18.56 12.25
CA GLN A 42 18.06 17.84 12.08
C GLN A 42 18.29 16.41 11.58
N ILE A 43 19.22 16.21 10.64
CA ILE A 43 19.64 14.88 10.20
C ILE A 43 20.14 14.05 11.37
N ALA A 44 21.13 14.58 12.11
CA ALA A 44 21.77 13.86 13.20
C ALA A 44 20.76 13.52 14.32
N LEU A 45 19.83 14.42 14.62
CA LEU A 45 18.76 14.17 15.58
C LEU A 45 17.80 13.08 15.10
N GLN A 46 17.43 13.10 13.82
CA GLN A 46 16.56 12.08 13.23
C GLN A 46 17.24 10.70 13.24
N GLU A 47 18.48 10.60 12.77
CA GLU A 47 19.25 9.35 12.77
C GLU A 47 19.43 8.78 14.17
N LYS A 48 19.74 9.63 15.16
CA LYS A 48 19.86 9.24 16.56
C LYS A 48 18.54 8.70 17.10
N HIS A 49 17.44 9.43 16.89
CA HIS A 49 16.12 9.02 17.36
C HIS A 49 15.68 7.68 16.78
N ASP A 50 15.88 7.48 15.47
CA ASP A 50 15.52 6.26 14.77
C ASP A 50 16.36 5.07 15.24
N ALA A 51 17.66 5.28 15.42
CA ALA A 51 18.58 4.27 15.94
C ALA A 51 18.19 3.81 17.34
N GLU A 52 17.97 4.77 18.24
CA GLU A 52 17.56 4.49 19.62
C GLU A 52 16.20 3.79 19.66
N GLY A 53 15.25 4.20 18.80
CA GLY A 53 13.96 3.54 18.66
C GLY A 53 14.08 2.07 18.28
N LEU A 54 14.84 1.77 17.23
CA LEU A 54 15.09 0.40 16.77
C LEU A 54 15.87 -0.42 17.79
N SER A 55 16.89 0.16 18.44
CA SER A 55 17.67 -0.51 19.49
C SER A 55 16.80 -0.86 20.70
N ARG A 56 15.89 0.02 21.15
CA ARG A 56 14.92 -0.29 22.20
C ARG A 56 14.03 -1.46 21.82
N LEU A 57 13.52 -1.49 20.59
CA LEU A 57 12.70 -2.60 20.11
C LEU A 57 13.47 -3.93 20.08
N ALA A 58 14.74 -3.90 19.65
CA ALA A 58 15.61 -5.08 19.67
C ALA A 58 15.85 -5.58 21.10
N GLN A 59 16.09 -4.66 22.05
CA GLN A 59 16.28 -5.00 23.46
C GLN A 59 15.04 -5.69 24.06
N VAL A 60 13.82 -5.22 23.76
CA VAL A 60 12.59 -5.86 24.24
C VAL A 60 12.46 -7.29 23.71
N VAL A 61 12.92 -7.56 22.48
CA VAL A 61 12.96 -8.93 21.94
C VAL A 61 14.02 -9.78 22.66
N ASP A 62 15.17 -9.21 22.99
CA ASP A 62 16.23 -9.89 23.75
C ASP A 62 15.79 -10.26 25.16
N GLU A 63 15.09 -9.36 25.85
CA GLU A 63 14.50 -9.62 27.16
C GLU A 63 13.43 -10.71 27.10
N ALA A 64 12.66 -10.78 26.02
CA ALA A 64 11.69 -11.85 25.80
C ALA A 64 12.37 -13.19 25.53
N LEU A 65 13.44 -13.22 24.73
CA LEU A 65 14.25 -14.41 24.45
C LEU A 65 15.02 -14.93 25.67
N ALA A 66 15.34 -14.07 26.63
CA ALA A 66 16.02 -14.46 27.87
C ALA A 66 15.09 -15.16 28.86
N ARG A 67 13.77 -15.07 28.67
CA ARG A 67 12.76 -15.76 29.49
C ARG A 67 12.48 -17.13 28.88
N ASP A 68 12.19 -18.10 29.73
CA ASP A 68 11.69 -19.40 29.26
C ASP A 68 10.34 -19.21 28.53
N PHE A 69 10.15 -19.93 27.42
CA PHE A 69 8.93 -19.87 26.64
C PHE A 69 7.72 -20.32 27.46
N GLU A 70 7.88 -21.35 28.30
CA GLU A 70 6.79 -21.83 29.17
C GLU A 70 6.35 -20.73 30.15
N LEU A 71 7.30 -20.06 30.79
CA LEU A 71 7.04 -18.94 31.71
C LEU A 71 6.43 -17.72 30.98
N SER A 72 6.90 -17.43 29.76
CA SER A 72 6.41 -16.29 28.97
C SER A 72 5.02 -16.53 28.40
N SER A 73 4.68 -17.78 28.07
CA SER A 73 3.35 -18.20 27.64
C SER A 73 2.34 -18.35 28.77
N ALA A 74 2.80 -18.40 30.03
CA ALA A 74 1.95 -18.47 31.21
C ALA A 74 1.45 -17.08 31.68
N SER A 75 2.17 -16.00 31.36
CA SER A 75 1.79 -14.64 31.77
C SER A 75 1.27 -13.81 30.61
N PRO A 76 -0.03 -13.41 30.59
CA PRO A 76 -0.58 -12.56 29.54
C PRO A 76 0.12 -11.20 29.44
N HIS A 77 0.70 -10.71 30.53
CA HIS A 77 1.41 -9.42 30.54
C HIS A 77 2.87 -9.51 30.08
N ALA A 78 3.37 -10.71 29.75
CA ALA A 78 4.70 -10.85 29.17
C ALA A 78 4.76 -10.19 27.78
N ALA A 79 5.87 -9.49 27.51
CA ALA A 79 6.14 -8.99 26.16
C ALA A 79 6.16 -10.18 25.19
N TYR A 80 5.51 -10.02 24.04
CA TYR A 80 5.35 -11.09 23.06
C TYR A 80 4.65 -12.36 23.60
N TYR A 81 3.66 -12.18 24.48
CA TYR A 81 2.81 -13.26 24.98
C TYR A 81 2.37 -14.25 23.88
N GLY A 82 2.68 -15.54 24.07
CA GLY A 82 2.35 -16.63 23.16
C GLY A 82 3.25 -16.77 21.92
N VAL A 83 4.25 -15.90 21.73
CA VAL A 83 5.16 -15.95 20.57
C VAL A 83 6.34 -16.87 20.85
N SER A 84 6.59 -17.82 19.94
CA SER A 84 7.74 -18.73 20.03
C SER A 84 9.10 -18.06 19.83
N ASP A 85 10.13 -18.62 20.46
CA ASP A 85 11.54 -18.26 20.27
C ASP A 85 11.97 -18.17 18.81
N LYS A 86 11.49 -19.09 17.97
CA LYS A 86 11.79 -19.09 16.54
C LYS A 86 11.36 -17.78 15.87
N ASN A 87 10.16 -17.30 16.21
CA ASN A 87 9.64 -16.06 15.64
C ASN A 87 10.30 -14.83 16.28
N LEU A 88 10.60 -14.86 17.59
CA LEU A 88 11.37 -13.81 18.25
C LEU A 88 12.77 -13.66 17.63
N ARG A 89 13.48 -14.76 17.35
CA ARG A 89 14.79 -14.73 16.68
C ARG A 89 14.72 -14.13 15.28
N ARG A 90 13.69 -14.45 14.49
CA ARG A 90 13.45 -13.81 13.17
C ARG A 90 13.24 -12.30 13.31
N ARG A 91 12.44 -11.89 14.29
CA ARG A 91 12.17 -10.48 14.56
C ARG A 91 13.42 -9.72 15.02
N LYS A 92 14.23 -10.33 15.89
CA LYS A 92 15.54 -9.79 16.29
C LYS A 92 16.46 -9.59 15.08
N ALA A 93 16.60 -10.62 14.24
CA ALA A 93 17.42 -10.55 13.03
C ALA A 93 16.95 -9.42 12.10
N HIS A 94 15.64 -9.20 12.00
CA HIS A 94 15.09 -8.08 11.22
C HIS A 94 15.45 -6.72 11.81
N PHE A 95 15.36 -6.51 13.13
CA PHE A 95 15.79 -5.24 13.74
C PHE A 95 17.29 -5.00 13.60
N GLN A 96 18.10 -6.06 13.74
CA GLN A 96 19.55 -5.98 13.50
C GLN A 96 19.87 -5.62 12.04
N TYR A 97 19.14 -6.21 11.09
CA TYR A 97 19.23 -5.83 9.68
C TYR A 97 18.96 -4.33 9.52
N LEU A 98 17.83 -3.81 10.03
CA LEU A 98 17.48 -2.39 9.90
C LEU A 98 18.53 -1.47 10.53
N LEU A 99 19.04 -1.79 11.71
CA LEU A 99 20.08 -1.02 12.41
C LEU A 99 21.40 -0.99 11.63
N ASN A 100 21.79 -2.12 11.05
CA ASN A 100 23.02 -2.23 10.28
C ASN A 100 22.87 -1.60 8.89
N HIS A 101 21.65 -1.55 8.34
CA HIS A 101 21.35 -1.14 6.97
C HIS A 101 20.76 0.27 6.83
N ARG A 102 21.10 1.17 7.77
CA ARG A 102 20.67 2.59 7.74
C ARG A 102 21.38 3.38 6.64
N LEU A 103 20.80 4.52 6.28
CA LEU A 103 21.42 5.44 5.33
C LEU A 103 22.78 5.92 5.84
N GLN A 104 23.69 6.19 4.90
CA GLN A 104 24.94 6.86 5.16
C GLN A 104 24.86 8.26 4.55
N ILE A 105 24.85 9.30 5.37
CA ILE A 105 24.68 10.66 4.86
C ILE A 105 26.06 11.31 4.70
N LEU A 106 26.41 11.61 3.44
CA LEU A 106 27.58 12.42 3.12
C LEU A 106 27.21 13.89 3.31
N SER A 107 27.87 14.55 4.26
CA SER A 107 27.89 16.02 4.30
C SER A 107 28.73 16.55 3.14
N PRO A 108 28.28 17.57 2.39
CA PRO A 108 29.01 18.05 1.24
C PRO A 108 30.31 18.75 1.67
N SER A 109 31.45 18.09 1.47
CA SER A 109 32.50 18.72 0.67
C SER A 109 32.43 17.99 -0.67
N GLY A 110 31.88 18.68 -1.68
CA GLY A 110 31.28 18.06 -2.85
C GLY A 110 32.12 16.94 -3.48
N LYS A 111 31.49 15.78 -3.70
CA LYS A 111 31.79 14.86 -4.79
C LYS A 111 30.67 13.83 -4.98
N LEU A 112 30.45 13.58 -6.27
CA LEU A 112 29.54 12.68 -6.97
C LEU A 112 28.98 11.46 -6.22
N LEU A 113 27.71 11.18 -6.54
CA LEU A 113 27.03 9.91 -6.32
C LEU A 113 27.85 8.76 -6.93
N TYR A 114 28.09 7.72 -6.14
CA TYR A 114 28.65 6.46 -6.58
C TYR A 114 27.67 5.33 -6.22
N PHE A 115 27.07 4.71 -7.24
CA PHE A 115 26.23 3.53 -7.09
C PHE A 115 27.05 2.33 -7.57
N GLU A 116 27.92 1.79 -6.71
CA GLU A 116 28.79 0.68 -7.12
C GLU A 116 28.01 -0.63 -7.25
N ASP A 117 26.99 -0.88 -6.41
CA ASP A 117 26.36 -2.21 -6.33
C ASP A 117 24.85 -2.19 -6.05
N SER A 118 24.02 -1.85 -7.06
CA SER A 118 22.59 -2.18 -7.03
C SER A 118 22.24 -3.25 -8.06
N PRO A 119 22.28 -4.55 -7.70
CA PRO A 119 21.83 -5.65 -8.55
C PRO A 119 20.36 -5.50 -8.98
N ALA A 120 19.53 -4.84 -8.15
CA ALA A 120 18.10 -4.67 -8.38
C ALA A 120 17.77 -3.75 -9.58
N LEU A 121 18.68 -2.83 -9.92
CA LEU A 121 18.51 -1.89 -11.05
C LEU A 121 19.18 -2.38 -12.33
N LYS A 122 20.08 -3.36 -12.26
CA LYS A 122 20.84 -3.87 -13.41
C LYS A 122 19.99 -4.67 -14.40
N GLU A 123 18.91 -5.30 -13.90
CA GLU A 123 18.11 -6.24 -14.72
C GLU A 123 16.86 -5.62 -15.35
N HIS A 124 16.51 -4.37 -15.03
CA HIS A 124 15.37 -3.68 -15.65
C HIS A 124 15.84 -2.67 -16.70
N VAL A 125 16.19 -3.19 -17.88
CA VAL A 125 16.41 -2.36 -19.08
C VAL A 125 15.05 -1.92 -19.61
N PHE A 126 14.61 -0.72 -19.25
CA PHE A 126 13.56 -0.04 -20.02
C PHE A 126 14.19 0.51 -21.29
N HIS A 127 13.91 -0.08 -22.45
CA HIS A 127 14.50 0.31 -23.74
C HIS A 127 14.22 1.77 -24.15
N ASN A 128 13.28 2.47 -23.48
CA ASN A 128 13.05 3.91 -23.60
C ASN A 128 12.39 4.48 -22.33
N LEU A 129 13.21 4.90 -21.35
CA LEU A 129 12.74 5.46 -20.07
C LEU A 129 11.91 6.76 -20.26
N THR A 130 12.28 7.60 -21.23
CA THR A 130 11.58 8.85 -21.54
C THR A 130 10.14 8.57 -21.95
N ARG A 131 9.92 7.62 -22.87
CA ARG A 131 8.57 7.21 -23.28
C ARG A 131 7.73 6.70 -22.11
N LEU A 132 8.33 5.94 -21.19
CA LEU A 132 7.63 5.48 -19.99
C LEU A 132 7.25 6.65 -19.08
N ILE A 133 8.17 7.58 -18.84
CA ILE A 133 7.90 8.79 -18.04
C ILE A 133 6.77 9.61 -18.68
N ASP A 134 6.76 9.77 -20.00
CA ASP A 134 5.70 10.49 -20.71
C ASP A 134 4.33 9.84 -20.50
N ILE A 135 4.25 8.49 -20.62
CA ILE A 135 3.03 7.72 -20.34
C ILE A 135 2.58 7.93 -18.89
N LEU A 136 3.49 7.82 -17.93
CA LEU A 136 3.19 7.98 -16.51
C LEU A 136 2.72 9.40 -16.19
N ASN A 137 3.35 10.42 -16.77
CA ASN A 137 2.99 11.82 -16.57
C ASN A 137 1.53 12.11 -16.95
N VAL A 138 0.99 11.41 -17.94
CA VAL A 138 -0.44 11.53 -18.28
C VAL A 138 -1.34 11.13 -17.10
N PHE A 139 -1.03 10.03 -16.43
CA PHE A 139 -1.79 9.53 -15.29
C PHE A 139 -1.34 10.10 -13.95
N PHE A 140 -0.40 11.02 -13.91
CA PHE A 140 -0.08 11.81 -12.71
C PHE A 140 -0.42 13.28 -12.88
N GLN A 141 -0.95 13.68 -14.05
CA GLN A 141 -1.46 15.01 -14.28
C GLN A 141 -2.72 15.24 -13.42
N ARG A 142 -2.73 16.34 -12.68
CA ARG A 142 -3.86 16.75 -11.83
C ARG A 142 -4.61 17.96 -12.36
N ASP A 143 -4.05 18.63 -13.35
CA ASP A 143 -4.69 19.75 -14.02
C ASP A 143 -5.72 19.25 -15.04
N ALA A 144 -7.00 19.54 -14.76
CA ALA A 144 -8.12 19.19 -15.63
C ALA A 144 -8.02 19.87 -17.00
N SER A 145 -7.57 21.12 -17.05
CA SER A 145 -7.43 21.88 -18.29
C SER A 145 -6.38 21.27 -19.20
N LEU A 146 -5.26 20.80 -18.65
CA LEU A 146 -4.21 20.14 -19.43
C LEU A 146 -4.66 18.77 -19.97
N LEU A 147 -5.38 17.98 -19.16
CA LEU A 147 -5.94 16.70 -19.61
C LEU A 147 -6.97 16.89 -20.73
N LEU A 148 -7.87 17.86 -20.55
CA LEU A 148 -8.91 18.16 -21.53
C LEU A 148 -8.31 18.71 -22.83
N HIS A 149 -7.35 19.64 -22.74
CA HIS A 149 -6.66 20.18 -23.90
C HIS A 149 -5.99 19.07 -24.71
N LYS A 150 -5.33 18.12 -24.01
CA LYS A 150 -4.74 16.94 -24.66
C LYS A 150 -5.80 16.09 -25.36
N LEU A 151 -6.94 15.83 -24.72
CA LEU A 151 -8.04 15.07 -25.33
C LEU A 151 -8.62 15.75 -26.57
N LEU A 152 -8.82 17.07 -26.53
CA LEU A 152 -9.40 17.84 -27.63
C LEU A 152 -8.46 17.96 -28.84
N LEU A 153 -7.16 18.16 -28.60
CA LEU A 153 -6.15 18.18 -29.67
C LEU A 153 -6.05 16.84 -30.40
N GLU A 154 -6.12 15.73 -29.66
CA GLU A 154 -5.98 14.40 -30.24
C GLU A 154 -7.23 13.94 -31.01
N THR A 155 -8.37 14.59 -30.81
CA THR A 155 -9.62 14.33 -31.54
C THR A 155 -9.75 15.12 -32.84
N SER A 156 -9.05 16.25 -33.01
CA SER A 156 -9.14 17.07 -34.23
C SER A 156 -8.21 16.63 -35.37
N GLY A 157 -7.30 15.68 -35.12
CA GLY A 157 -6.29 15.20 -36.07
C GLY A 157 -6.65 13.96 -36.90
N GLU A 158 -7.92 13.56 -37.01
CA GLU A 158 -8.34 12.38 -37.81
C GLU A 158 -8.58 12.67 -39.30
N SER A 159 -8.22 13.87 -39.80
CA SER A 159 -8.53 14.29 -41.18
C SER A 159 -7.31 14.57 -42.06
N GLU A 160 -6.22 13.80 -42.03
CA GLU A 160 -5.20 13.87 -43.09
C GLU A 160 -4.63 12.49 -43.48
N GLY A 161 -5.05 11.99 -44.66
CA GLY A 161 -4.52 10.83 -45.42
C GLY A 161 -5.48 9.62 -45.49
N GLU A 162 -5.96 9.08 -46.61
CA GLU A 162 -5.70 9.22 -48.06
C GLU A 162 -6.94 8.76 -48.87
N GLY A 163 -7.17 9.34 -50.06
CA GLY A 163 -7.60 8.60 -51.27
C GLY A 163 -9.06 8.16 -51.50
N GLU A 164 -9.82 9.01 -52.20
CA GLU A 164 -10.83 8.72 -53.24
C GLU A 164 -12.09 7.86 -52.95
N SER A 165 -13.22 8.56 -52.79
CA SER A 165 -14.48 8.46 -53.57
C SER A 165 -15.75 8.65 -52.70
N SER A 166 -16.36 9.83 -52.85
CA SER A 166 -17.69 10.26 -52.37
C SER A 166 -18.82 9.27 -52.79
N PRO A 167 -20.02 9.24 -52.14
CA PRO A 167 -20.70 10.46 -51.70
C PRO A 167 -21.55 10.43 -50.40
N VAL A 168 -21.77 11.65 -49.90
CA VAL A 168 -22.71 12.07 -48.85
C VAL A 168 -22.33 11.70 -47.41
N MET A 169 -21.51 12.55 -46.79
CA MET A 169 -21.48 12.68 -45.33
C MET A 169 -21.89 14.10 -44.95
N SER A 170 -22.95 14.17 -44.15
CA SER A 170 -23.45 15.34 -43.46
C SER A 170 -22.32 16.11 -42.77
N LEU A 171 -22.31 17.43 -42.93
CA LEU A 171 -21.52 18.36 -42.14
C LEU A 171 -21.63 17.99 -40.64
N PRO A 172 -20.52 17.89 -39.87
CA PRO A 172 -20.63 17.70 -38.43
C PRO A 172 -21.39 18.90 -37.87
N THR A 173 -22.56 18.64 -37.31
CA THR A 173 -23.39 19.69 -36.72
C THR A 173 -22.67 20.17 -35.46
N GLN A 174 -22.49 21.48 -35.26
CA GLN A 174 -21.83 22.08 -34.08
C GLN A 174 -22.34 21.54 -32.72
N SER A 175 -23.55 20.99 -32.69
CA SER A 175 -24.15 20.33 -31.53
C SER A 175 -23.44 19.02 -31.13
N GLN A 176 -22.88 18.27 -32.08
CA GLN A 176 -22.25 16.97 -31.82
C GLN A 176 -20.86 17.14 -31.18
N ASP A 177 -20.10 18.15 -31.63
CA ASP A 177 -18.82 18.53 -31.05
C ASP A 177 -18.97 19.04 -29.60
N LEU A 178 -20.04 19.79 -29.34
CA LEU A 178 -20.35 20.29 -27.99
C LEU A 178 -20.72 19.15 -27.03
N LEU A 179 -21.52 18.18 -27.47
CA LEU A 179 -21.88 17.00 -26.69
C LEU A 179 -20.65 16.13 -26.38
N TRP A 180 -19.77 15.94 -27.37
CA TRP A 180 -18.52 15.20 -27.19
C TRP A 180 -17.56 15.89 -26.22
N ALA A 181 -17.38 17.21 -26.35
CA ALA A 181 -16.57 17.99 -25.41
C ALA A 181 -17.11 17.89 -23.98
N THR A 182 -18.43 17.97 -23.80
CA THR A 182 -19.09 17.79 -22.50
C THR A 182 -18.84 16.39 -21.93
N GLN A 183 -18.86 15.36 -22.78
CA GLN A 183 -18.55 13.99 -22.38
C GLN A 183 -17.08 13.81 -21.96
N LEU A 184 -16.13 14.42 -22.68
CA LEU A 184 -14.71 14.41 -22.31
C LEU A 184 -14.48 15.13 -20.98
N HIS A 185 -15.14 16.27 -20.76
CA HIS A 185 -15.16 16.96 -19.46
C HIS A 185 -15.61 16.03 -18.33
N HIS A 186 -16.73 15.32 -18.54
CA HIS A 186 -17.24 14.37 -17.55
C HIS A 186 -16.25 13.23 -17.26
N TYR A 187 -15.52 12.74 -18.27
CA TYR A 187 -14.48 11.74 -18.05
C TYR A 187 -13.28 12.28 -17.26
N VAL A 188 -12.86 13.52 -17.52
CA VAL A 188 -11.77 14.17 -16.76
C VAL A 188 -12.19 14.39 -15.30
N GLU A 189 -13.40 14.90 -15.04
CA GLU A 189 -13.93 15.01 -13.68
C GLU A 189 -14.04 13.65 -12.99
N GLY A 190 -14.63 12.66 -13.66
CA GLY A 190 -14.74 11.30 -13.14
C GLY A 190 -13.39 10.67 -12.83
N PHE A 191 -12.36 10.96 -13.63
CA PHE A 191 -11.00 10.56 -13.36
C PHE A 191 -10.41 11.27 -12.14
N LEU A 192 -10.49 12.60 -12.08
CA LEU A 192 -9.85 13.37 -11.01
C LEU A 192 -10.52 13.17 -9.64
N LEU A 193 -11.83 12.88 -9.62
CA LEU A 193 -12.62 12.71 -8.40
C LEU A 193 -12.73 11.24 -7.96
N HIS A 194 -12.93 10.33 -8.92
CA HIS A 194 -13.20 8.93 -8.67
C HIS A 194 -12.14 7.97 -9.23
N GLY A 195 -11.12 8.47 -9.93
CA GLY A 195 -10.11 7.64 -10.55
C GLY A 195 -10.65 6.74 -11.66
N LEU A 196 -11.74 7.10 -12.34
CA LEU A 196 -12.35 6.26 -13.37
C LEU A 196 -12.06 6.77 -14.78
N LEU A 197 -11.53 5.89 -15.63
CA LEU A 197 -11.36 6.16 -17.05
C LEU A 197 -11.80 4.97 -17.91
N PRO A 198 -12.56 5.19 -18.98
CA PRO A 198 -12.82 4.15 -19.97
C PRO A 198 -11.61 3.93 -20.87
N ALA A 199 -11.46 2.71 -21.40
CA ALA A 199 -10.33 2.31 -22.24
C ALA A 199 -10.13 3.20 -23.48
N HIS A 200 -11.22 3.68 -24.08
CA HIS A 200 -11.13 4.55 -25.26
C HIS A 200 -10.57 5.95 -24.92
N VAL A 201 -10.89 6.50 -23.75
CA VAL A 201 -10.29 7.77 -23.28
C VAL A 201 -8.81 7.59 -22.96
N ILE A 202 -8.44 6.44 -22.37
CA ILE A 202 -7.02 6.10 -22.15
C ILE A 202 -6.27 6.03 -23.48
N ARG A 203 -6.88 5.46 -24.52
CA ARG A 203 -6.31 5.43 -25.87
C ARG A 203 -6.03 6.85 -26.39
N PHE A 204 -6.98 7.78 -26.24
CA PHE A 204 -6.78 9.18 -26.66
C PHE A 204 -5.68 9.87 -25.86
N LEU A 205 -5.68 9.70 -24.53
CA LEU A 205 -4.66 10.25 -23.64
C LEU A 205 -3.23 9.77 -23.96
N LEU A 206 -3.11 8.58 -24.53
CA LEU A 206 -1.85 7.92 -24.88
C LEU A 206 -1.62 7.81 -26.39
N LYS A 207 -2.37 8.53 -27.23
CA LYS A 207 -2.31 8.42 -28.70
C LYS A 207 -0.89 8.51 -29.28
N PRO A 208 0.02 9.40 -28.82
CA PRO A 208 1.42 9.43 -29.29
C PRO A 208 2.21 8.14 -29.05
N HIS A 209 1.71 7.25 -28.17
CA HIS A 209 2.37 6.01 -27.77
C HIS A 209 1.63 4.75 -28.20
N ILE A 210 0.49 4.88 -28.89
CA ILE A 210 -0.37 3.75 -29.32
C ILE A 210 -0.53 3.80 -30.83
N GLN A 211 0.05 2.83 -31.54
CA GLN A 211 -0.11 2.67 -32.99
C GLN A 211 -1.18 1.63 -33.29
N ALA A 212 -1.19 0.51 -32.55
CA ALA A 212 -2.12 -0.59 -32.70
C ALA A 212 -2.96 -0.83 -31.44
N GLN A 213 -4.04 -1.62 -31.55
CA GLN A 213 -4.84 -2.02 -30.39
C GLN A 213 -4.02 -2.87 -29.39
N GLN A 214 -3.06 -3.64 -29.88
CA GLN A 214 -2.15 -4.43 -29.05
C GLN A 214 -1.29 -3.55 -28.14
N ASP A 215 -0.86 -2.36 -28.59
CA ASP A 215 -0.07 -1.44 -27.78
C ASP A 215 -0.84 -0.95 -26.57
N LEU A 216 -2.11 -0.59 -26.76
CA LEU A 216 -3.00 -0.17 -25.67
C LEU A 216 -3.14 -1.29 -24.63
N GLN A 217 -3.31 -2.54 -25.08
CA GLN A 217 -3.41 -3.69 -24.17
C GLN A 217 -2.12 -3.88 -23.37
N LEU A 218 -0.96 -3.85 -24.03
CA LEU A 218 0.35 -3.99 -23.37
C LEU A 218 0.59 -2.86 -22.35
N LEU A 219 0.24 -1.62 -22.69
CA LEU A 219 0.35 -0.48 -21.78
C LEU A 219 -0.58 -0.64 -20.57
N LEU A 220 -1.82 -1.06 -20.79
CA LEU A 220 -2.75 -1.31 -19.69
C LEU A 220 -2.26 -2.44 -18.77
N GLU A 221 -1.74 -3.54 -19.33
CA GLU A 221 -1.11 -4.62 -18.57
C GLU A 221 0.11 -4.13 -17.77
N LEU A 222 0.92 -3.24 -18.34
CA LEU A 222 2.04 -2.60 -17.65
C LEU A 222 1.56 -1.72 -16.48
N LEU A 223 0.56 -0.87 -16.70
CA LEU A 223 -0.02 -0.01 -15.65
C LEU A 223 -0.63 -0.85 -14.52
N GLU A 224 -1.30 -1.97 -14.84
CA GLU A 224 -1.79 -2.93 -13.85
C GLU A 224 -0.63 -3.56 -13.06
N LYS A 225 0.44 -4.03 -13.75
CA LYS A 225 1.64 -4.61 -13.10
C LYS A 225 2.39 -3.60 -12.23
N MET A 226 2.41 -2.33 -12.61
CA MET A 226 2.98 -1.25 -11.80
C MET A 226 2.12 -0.91 -10.56
N GLY A 227 0.88 -1.42 -10.50
CA GLY A 227 -0.05 -1.13 -9.42
C GLY A 227 -0.70 0.25 -9.54
N LEU A 228 -0.85 0.78 -10.76
CA LEU A 228 -1.42 2.11 -11.00
C LEU A 228 -2.92 2.08 -11.24
N CYS A 229 -3.42 1.02 -11.87
CA CYS A 229 -4.84 0.83 -12.12
C CYS A 229 -5.26 -0.64 -12.12
N TYR A 230 -6.57 -0.88 -12.10
CA TYR A 230 -7.15 -2.19 -12.36
C TYR A 230 -8.41 -2.08 -13.22
N CYS A 231 -8.65 -3.08 -14.06
CA CYS A 231 -9.89 -3.16 -14.83
C CYS A 231 -11.08 -3.67 -13.98
N LEU A 232 -12.22 -2.99 -14.07
CA LEU A 232 -13.47 -3.36 -13.36
C LEU A 232 -14.24 -4.46 -14.07
N ASN A 233 -14.31 -4.39 -15.40
CA ASN A 233 -15.14 -5.27 -16.24
C ASN A 233 -14.24 -6.06 -17.19
N LYS A 234 -13.27 -6.82 -16.68
CA LYS A 234 -12.41 -7.66 -17.53
C LYS A 234 -13.30 -8.61 -18.35
N PRO A 235 -13.35 -8.50 -19.69
CA PRO A 235 -14.17 -9.39 -20.50
C PRO A 235 -13.62 -10.81 -20.35
N LYS A 236 -14.37 -11.69 -19.69
CA LYS A 236 -14.04 -13.12 -19.59
C LYS A 236 -14.41 -13.82 -20.91
N GLY A 237 -13.67 -13.51 -21.98
CA GLY A 237 -13.87 -14.10 -23.31
C GLY A 237 -13.98 -13.07 -24.44
N LYS A 238 -14.41 -13.51 -25.63
CA LYS A 238 -14.71 -12.59 -26.75
C LYS A 238 -15.80 -11.62 -26.29
N PRO A 239 -15.62 -10.30 -26.47
CA PRO A 239 -16.59 -9.31 -26.01
C PRO A 239 -17.92 -9.53 -26.73
N LEU A 240 -18.87 -10.13 -26.03
CA LEU A 240 -20.27 -10.11 -26.42
C LEU A 240 -20.73 -8.65 -26.21
N ASN A 241 -20.92 -7.93 -27.31
CA ASN A 241 -21.49 -6.58 -27.40
C ASN A 241 -20.65 -5.43 -26.83
N GLY A 242 -19.47 -5.15 -27.40
CA GLY A 242 -18.90 -3.78 -27.43
C GLY A 242 -18.77 -3.00 -26.12
N SER A 243 -18.84 -3.68 -24.96
CA SER A 243 -18.84 -3.04 -23.65
C SER A 243 -17.48 -2.39 -23.43
N THR A 244 -17.49 -1.08 -23.18
CA THR A 244 -16.26 -0.33 -22.90
C THR A 244 -15.69 -0.78 -21.55
N ALA A 245 -14.47 -1.32 -21.57
CA ALA A 245 -13.75 -1.65 -20.35
C ALA A 245 -13.40 -0.36 -19.58
N TRP A 246 -13.62 -0.39 -18.26
CA TRP A 246 -13.30 0.71 -17.35
C TRP A 246 -12.11 0.35 -16.47
N TYR A 247 -11.26 1.34 -16.24
CA TYR A 247 -10.07 1.24 -15.40
C TYR A 247 -10.20 2.20 -14.22
N LYS A 248 -9.90 1.67 -13.03
CA LYS A 248 -9.86 2.42 -11.78
C LYS A 248 -8.42 2.72 -11.41
N PHE A 249 -8.11 3.98 -11.12
CA PHE A 249 -6.83 4.51 -10.66
C PHE A 249 -6.97 4.95 -9.19
N PRO A 250 -6.58 4.11 -8.22
CA PRO A 250 -6.84 4.38 -6.81
C PRO A 250 -6.19 5.66 -6.27
N CYS A 251 -5.10 6.14 -6.90
CA CYS A 251 -4.42 7.37 -6.49
C CYS A 251 -5.24 8.66 -6.69
N TYR A 252 -6.35 8.61 -7.44
CA TYR A 252 -7.28 9.73 -7.65
C TYR A 252 -8.60 9.60 -6.89
N VAL A 253 -8.79 8.55 -6.10
CA VAL A 253 -10.02 8.41 -5.32
C VAL A 253 -10.02 9.45 -4.19
N GLN A 254 -10.89 10.45 -4.30
CA GLN A 254 -10.97 11.52 -3.30
C GLN A 254 -12.08 11.32 -2.27
N ASN A 255 -13.14 10.57 -2.62
CA ASN A 255 -14.28 10.31 -1.73
C ASN A 255 -13.82 9.63 -0.43
N GLU A 256 -14.14 10.21 0.72
CA GLU A 256 -13.65 9.69 2.01
C GLU A 256 -14.35 8.40 2.42
N VAL A 257 -15.64 8.25 2.11
CA VAL A 257 -16.47 7.11 2.54
C VAL A 257 -16.79 6.23 1.32
N PRO A 258 -16.42 4.94 1.34
CA PRO A 258 -16.98 3.97 0.40
C PRO A 258 -18.50 3.94 0.56
N HIS A 259 -19.29 3.81 -0.51
CA HIS A 259 -20.77 3.80 -0.46
C HIS A 259 -21.41 2.62 0.32
N ALA A 260 -20.70 2.00 1.26
CA ALA A 260 -21.20 1.05 2.23
C ALA A 260 -21.74 1.76 3.49
N GLU A 261 -22.70 2.69 3.32
CA GLU A 261 -23.28 3.49 4.41
C GLU A 261 -24.16 2.71 5.43
N ALA A 262 -24.17 1.37 5.42
CA ALA A 262 -25.04 0.58 6.31
C ALA A 262 -24.31 -0.21 7.41
N TRP A 263 -22.98 -0.40 7.35
CA TRP A 263 -22.27 -1.31 8.29
C TRP A 263 -21.28 -0.63 9.24
N ILE A 264 -20.70 0.52 8.85
CA ILE A 264 -19.63 1.19 9.63
C ILE A 264 -20.17 1.78 10.94
N ASN A 265 -21.48 2.05 11.02
CA ASN A 265 -22.10 2.75 12.16
C ASN A 265 -22.91 1.87 13.12
N GLY A 266 -22.92 0.54 12.96
CA GLY A 266 -23.57 -0.34 13.93
C GLY A 266 -25.07 -0.09 14.16
N THR A 267 -25.77 0.61 13.27
CA THR A 267 -27.21 0.84 13.37
C THR A 267 -27.97 -0.32 12.74
N ASN A 268 -28.36 -1.24 13.61
CA ASN A 268 -29.41 -2.25 13.49
C ASN A 268 -30.31 -2.14 12.23
N LEU A 269 -30.06 -3.00 11.25
CA LEU A 269 -31.12 -3.45 10.35
C LEU A 269 -31.97 -4.47 11.13
N ALA A 270 -33.08 -3.98 11.69
CA ALA A 270 -34.27 -4.72 12.11
C ALA A 270 -34.07 -6.19 12.56
N GLY A 271 -33.97 -6.40 13.88
CA GLY A 271 -34.57 -7.59 14.53
C GLY A 271 -33.73 -8.86 14.69
N GLN A 272 -32.48 -8.94 14.19
CA GLN A 272 -31.59 -10.07 14.50
C GLN A 272 -30.22 -9.58 14.94
N SER A 273 -29.95 -9.68 16.24
CA SER A 273 -28.61 -9.47 16.81
C SER A 273 -27.69 -10.62 16.36
N PHE A 274 -27.08 -10.50 15.19
CA PHE A 274 -26.00 -11.37 14.80
C PHE A 274 -24.78 -11.04 15.68
N VAL A 275 -24.46 -11.94 16.61
CA VAL A 275 -23.22 -11.85 17.40
C VAL A 275 -22.05 -12.23 16.49
N ALA A 276 -21.57 -11.25 15.73
CA ALA A 276 -20.36 -11.38 14.94
C ALA A 276 -19.14 -10.99 15.78
N GLU A 277 -18.08 -11.79 15.70
CA GLU A 277 -16.75 -11.40 16.19
C GLU A 277 -16.02 -10.66 15.07
N GLN A 278 -15.21 -9.67 15.44
CA GLN A 278 -14.37 -8.92 14.51
C GLN A 278 -12.95 -9.46 14.57
N LEU A 279 -12.43 -9.86 13.41
CA LEU A 279 -11.02 -10.17 13.20
C LEU A 279 -10.38 -9.00 12.47
N GLN A 280 -9.33 -8.41 13.06
CA GLN A 280 -8.63 -7.28 12.46
C GLN A 280 -7.12 -7.42 12.63
N ILE A 281 -6.41 -7.33 11.51
CA ILE A 281 -4.95 -7.25 11.45
C ILE A 281 -4.57 -5.81 11.16
N GLU A 282 -3.68 -5.23 11.95
CA GLU A 282 -3.22 -3.85 11.79
C GLU A 282 -1.71 -3.80 11.59
N TYR A 283 -1.29 -3.05 10.58
CA TYR A 283 0.07 -2.65 10.29
C TYR A 283 0.25 -1.21 10.77
N SER A 284 1.29 -0.97 11.55
CA SER A 284 1.68 0.37 11.99
C SER A 284 3.04 0.72 11.41
N PHE A 285 3.18 1.96 10.94
CA PHE A 285 4.36 2.50 10.27
C PHE A 285 4.91 3.68 11.08
N PRO A 286 5.80 3.44 12.07
CA PRO A 286 6.21 4.48 13.03
C PRO A 286 7.02 5.64 12.43
N PHE A 287 7.76 5.39 11.34
CA PHE A 287 8.64 6.40 10.74
C PHE A 287 8.08 6.97 9.44
N THR A 288 7.61 6.12 8.53
CA THR A 288 7.10 6.55 7.23
C THR A 288 6.08 5.57 6.67
N PHE A 289 4.95 6.08 6.20
CA PHE A 289 4.07 5.33 5.32
C PHE A 289 4.56 5.46 3.87
N PRO A 290 4.85 4.34 3.17
CA PRO A 290 5.35 4.42 1.81
C PRO A 290 4.36 5.13 0.87
N PRO A 291 4.80 6.16 0.12
CA PRO A 291 3.91 6.87 -0.81
C PRO A 291 3.28 5.91 -1.82
N GLY A 292 1.97 6.02 -1.98
CA GLY A 292 1.22 5.17 -2.91
C GLY A 292 0.97 3.73 -2.43
N LEU A 293 1.44 3.32 -1.24
CA LEU A 293 1.22 1.95 -0.72
C LEU A 293 -0.26 1.56 -0.76
N PHE A 294 -1.15 2.39 -0.19
CA PHE A 294 -2.58 2.12 -0.16
C PHE A 294 -3.20 1.99 -1.56
N ALA A 295 -2.79 2.85 -2.49
CA ALA A 295 -3.26 2.83 -3.88
C ALA A 295 -2.79 1.57 -4.62
N ARG A 296 -1.52 1.20 -4.50
CA ARG A 296 -0.96 -0.02 -5.11
C ARG A 296 -1.54 -1.28 -4.51
N TYR A 297 -1.75 -1.27 -3.19
CA TYR A 297 -2.42 -2.36 -2.50
C TYR A 297 -3.87 -2.52 -2.96
N SER A 298 -4.61 -1.41 -3.15
CA SER A 298 -5.95 -1.42 -3.74
C SER A 298 -5.97 -2.15 -5.10
N VAL A 299 -4.98 -1.91 -5.95
CA VAL A 299 -4.85 -2.59 -7.25
C VAL A 299 -4.62 -4.09 -7.07
N GLN A 300 -3.68 -4.50 -6.22
CA GLN A 300 -3.32 -5.91 -6.02
C GLN A 300 -4.49 -6.75 -5.50
N ILE A 301 -5.24 -6.23 -4.52
CA ILE A 301 -6.37 -6.98 -3.94
C ILE A 301 -7.56 -7.15 -4.88
N ASN A 302 -7.59 -6.45 -6.03
CA ASN A 302 -8.70 -6.55 -6.98
C ASN A 302 -8.93 -7.97 -7.48
N SER A 303 -7.86 -8.77 -7.64
CA SER A 303 -7.95 -10.16 -8.08
C SER A 303 -8.57 -11.11 -7.03
N HIS A 304 -8.64 -10.68 -5.77
CA HIS A 304 -9.10 -11.48 -4.64
C HIS A 304 -10.55 -11.19 -4.22
N VAL A 305 -11.17 -10.15 -4.78
CA VAL A 305 -12.50 -9.67 -4.37
C VAL A 305 -13.50 -9.73 -5.52
N VAL A 306 -14.78 -9.91 -5.19
CA VAL A 306 -15.87 -10.05 -6.18
C VAL A 306 -16.70 -8.79 -6.34
N HIS A 307 -16.84 -8.01 -5.27
CA HIS A 307 -17.53 -6.72 -5.25
C HIS A 307 -16.74 -5.80 -4.34
N ARG A 308 -16.58 -4.52 -4.72
CA ARG A 308 -15.84 -3.55 -3.93
C ARG A 308 -16.31 -2.12 -4.14
N SER A 309 -16.12 -1.30 -3.13
CA SER A 309 -16.27 0.15 -3.14
C SER A 309 -15.02 0.76 -2.53
N ASP A 310 -14.41 1.68 -3.28
CA ASP A 310 -13.13 2.29 -2.94
C ASP A 310 -13.35 3.74 -2.52
N GLY A 311 -12.89 4.07 -1.32
CA GLY A 311 -12.72 5.42 -0.81
C GLY A 311 -11.23 5.74 -0.62
N LYS A 312 -10.95 7.02 -0.34
CA LYS A 312 -9.60 7.58 -0.19
C LYS A 312 -8.78 6.88 0.89
N PHE A 313 -9.45 6.50 1.97
CA PHE A 313 -8.84 5.92 3.17
C PHE A 313 -9.43 4.57 3.55
N GLN A 314 -10.37 4.04 2.78
CA GLN A 314 -11.01 2.78 3.09
C GLN A 314 -11.47 2.07 1.82
N ILE A 315 -11.39 0.75 1.82
CA ILE A 315 -11.93 -0.11 0.77
C ILE A 315 -12.87 -1.09 1.45
N PHE A 316 -14.12 -1.12 1.01
CA PHE A 316 -15.09 -2.12 1.41
C PHE A 316 -15.24 -3.13 0.29
N ALA A 317 -15.01 -4.41 0.57
CA ALA A 317 -15.06 -5.44 -0.45
C ALA A 317 -15.66 -6.75 0.06
N TYR A 318 -16.00 -7.64 -0.86
CA TYR A 318 -16.39 -9.01 -0.57
C TYR A 318 -15.39 -9.98 -1.17
N ARG A 319 -14.93 -10.95 -0.38
CA ARG A 319 -14.27 -12.15 -0.90
C ARG A 319 -15.24 -13.32 -0.81
N GLY A 320 -15.77 -13.75 -1.95
CA GLY A 320 -16.93 -14.63 -1.99
C GLY A 320 -18.14 -13.92 -1.37
N LYS A 321 -18.65 -14.43 -0.26
CA LYS A 321 -19.77 -13.82 0.51
C LYS A 321 -19.33 -13.13 1.79
N VAL A 322 -18.03 -13.12 2.09
CA VAL A 322 -17.50 -12.61 3.36
C VAL A 322 -17.05 -11.16 3.16
N PRO A 323 -17.56 -10.20 3.95
CA PRO A 323 -17.14 -8.81 3.85
C PRO A 323 -15.74 -8.63 4.42
N VAL A 324 -14.97 -7.77 3.77
CA VAL A 324 -13.62 -7.35 4.19
C VAL A 324 -13.52 -5.84 4.08
N VAL A 325 -12.91 -5.22 5.08
CA VAL A 325 -12.62 -3.79 5.12
C VAL A 325 -11.11 -3.60 5.18
N VAL A 326 -10.57 -2.84 4.24
CA VAL A 326 -9.19 -2.34 4.34
C VAL A 326 -9.27 -0.87 4.70
N SER A 327 -8.59 -0.43 5.76
CA SER A 327 -8.57 0.99 6.16
C SER A 327 -7.14 1.50 6.25
N TYR A 328 -6.89 2.69 5.73
CA TYR A 328 -5.68 3.46 5.95
C TYR A 328 -6.01 4.67 6.82
N ARG A 329 -5.34 4.79 7.96
CA ARG A 329 -5.47 5.93 8.87
C ARG A 329 -4.15 6.70 8.84
N PRO A 330 -4.15 7.92 8.28
CA PRO A 330 -2.99 8.78 8.30
C PRO A 330 -2.56 9.13 9.73
N ALA A 331 -1.27 9.37 9.91
CA ALA A 331 -0.70 9.78 11.18
C ALA A 331 -1.34 11.08 11.70
N LYS A 332 -1.54 11.16 13.02
CA LYS A 332 -2.02 12.36 13.72
C LYS A 332 -0.99 12.80 14.75
N GLY A 333 -0.02 13.59 14.30
CA GLY A 333 1.12 14.02 15.11
C GLY A 333 2.08 12.87 15.43
N VAL A 334 2.96 13.08 16.40
CA VAL A 334 4.07 12.16 16.71
C VAL A 334 3.62 10.87 17.41
N LEU A 335 2.46 10.89 18.08
CA LEU A 335 1.99 9.79 18.94
C LEU A 335 1.10 8.77 18.22
N GLN A 336 0.52 9.13 17.07
CA GLN A 336 -0.34 8.24 16.29
C GLN A 336 0.30 8.02 14.92
N PRO A 337 1.03 6.90 14.73
CA PRO A 337 1.66 6.60 13.45
C PRO A 337 0.61 6.28 12.40
N ASP A 338 1.04 6.28 11.14
CA ASP A 338 0.23 5.77 10.04
C ASP A 338 -0.11 4.30 10.28
N THR A 339 -1.37 3.92 10.05
CA THR A 339 -1.80 2.53 10.18
C THR A 339 -2.59 2.05 8.98
N LEU A 340 -2.39 0.81 8.57
CA LEU A 340 -3.20 0.12 7.58
C LEU A 340 -3.79 -1.14 8.22
N SER A 341 -5.11 -1.30 8.20
CA SER A 341 -5.78 -2.47 8.76
C SER A 341 -6.58 -3.24 7.73
N ILE A 342 -6.70 -4.55 7.95
CA ILE A 342 -7.53 -5.48 7.18
C ILE A 342 -8.44 -6.17 8.19
N ALA A 343 -9.75 -6.00 8.04
CA ALA A 343 -10.74 -6.50 8.98
C ALA A 343 -11.83 -7.32 8.27
N SER A 344 -12.34 -8.32 8.97
CA SER A 344 -13.51 -9.10 8.55
C SER A 344 -14.29 -9.56 9.78
N HIS A 345 -15.52 -10.00 9.57
CA HIS A 345 -16.44 -10.38 10.62
C HIS A 345 -17.05 -11.75 10.34
N ALA A 346 -17.16 -12.56 11.38
CA ALA A 346 -17.85 -13.84 11.33
C ALA A 346 -18.29 -14.25 12.74
N SER A 347 -19.33 -15.07 12.84
CA SER A 347 -19.72 -15.67 14.11
C SER A 347 -18.77 -16.81 14.50
N LEU A 348 -18.68 -17.10 15.79
CA LEU A 348 -18.09 -18.36 16.26
C LEU A 348 -19.09 -19.50 16.07
N PRO A 349 -18.67 -20.71 15.66
CA PRO A 349 -17.28 -21.15 15.42
C PRO A 349 -16.74 -20.83 14.00
N ASN A 350 -17.51 -20.15 13.16
CA ASN A 350 -17.22 -19.91 11.75
C ASN A 350 -16.18 -18.81 11.46
N ILE A 351 -15.43 -18.36 12.47
CA ILE A 351 -14.39 -17.33 12.32
C ILE A 351 -13.30 -17.70 11.30
N TRP A 352 -13.13 -18.99 11.02
CA TRP A 352 -12.27 -19.47 9.95
C TRP A 352 -12.62 -18.86 8.57
N THR A 353 -13.89 -18.50 8.33
CA THR A 353 -14.32 -17.82 7.10
C THR A 353 -13.76 -16.41 6.97
N ALA A 354 -13.67 -15.66 8.08
CA ALA A 354 -13.01 -14.36 8.14
C ALA A 354 -11.51 -14.51 7.87
N TRP A 355 -10.85 -15.52 8.45
CA TRP A 355 -9.45 -15.85 8.13
C TRP A 355 -9.26 -16.14 6.65
N GLN A 356 -10.07 -17.03 6.07
CA GLN A 356 -10.03 -17.33 4.63
C GLN A 356 -10.24 -16.08 3.77
N ALA A 357 -11.03 -15.11 4.24
CA ALA A 357 -11.25 -13.87 3.52
C ALA A 357 -10.05 -12.92 3.57
N ILE A 358 -9.40 -12.77 4.74
CA ILE A 358 -8.33 -11.79 4.91
C ILE A 358 -6.93 -12.31 4.58
N THR A 359 -6.65 -13.61 4.76
CA THR A 359 -5.30 -14.17 4.61
C THR A 359 -4.67 -13.85 3.25
N PRO A 360 -5.35 -14.02 2.10
CA PRO A 360 -4.77 -13.65 0.80
C PRO A 360 -4.45 -12.16 0.69
N LEU A 361 -5.25 -11.29 1.33
CA LEU A 361 -5.01 -9.85 1.29
C LEU A 361 -3.80 -9.46 2.16
N VAL A 362 -3.67 -10.09 3.33
CA VAL A 362 -2.49 -9.96 4.21
C VAL A 362 -1.22 -10.42 3.48
N GLU A 363 -1.30 -11.51 2.72
CA GLU A 363 -0.19 -12.02 1.91
C GLU A 363 0.21 -11.05 0.79
N GLU A 364 -0.76 -10.50 0.05
CA GLU A 364 -0.50 -9.45 -0.96
C GLU A 364 0.21 -8.24 -0.35
N LEU A 365 -0.27 -7.77 0.81
CA LEU A 365 0.36 -6.64 1.49
C LEU A 365 1.80 -6.97 1.91
N ASN A 366 2.03 -8.15 2.48
CA ASN A 366 3.37 -8.58 2.88
C ASN A 366 4.33 -8.70 1.69
N VAL A 367 3.84 -9.17 0.53
CA VAL A 367 4.60 -9.22 -0.73
C VAL A 367 4.92 -7.81 -1.21
N LEU A 368 3.94 -6.91 -1.23
CA LEU A 368 4.13 -5.53 -1.63
C LEU A 368 5.12 -4.79 -0.72
N LEU A 369 5.09 -5.04 0.59
CA LEU A 369 6.03 -4.44 1.54
C LEU A 369 7.49 -4.88 1.32
N GLN A 370 7.75 -6.00 0.62
CA GLN A 370 9.11 -6.40 0.26
C GLN A 370 9.81 -5.40 -0.66
N GLU A 371 9.04 -4.57 -1.35
CA GLU A 371 9.57 -3.50 -2.17
C GLU A 371 10.21 -2.35 -1.39
N TRP A 372 10.02 -2.30 -0.07
CA TRP A 372 10.70 -1.35 0.82
C TRP A 372 11.51 -2.10 1.87
N PRO A 373 12.68 -2.64 1.50
CA PRO A 373 13.46 -3.48 2.40
C PRO A 373 13.98 -2.74 3.64
N GLY A 374 14.14 -1.42 3.63
CA GLY A 374 14.52 -0.66 4.83
C GLY A 374 13.32 -0.18 5.67
N LEU A 375 12.09 -0.51 5.28
CA LEU A 375 10.90 -0.05 5.99
C LEU A 375 10.73 -0.78 7.32
N HIS A 376 10.60 -0.02 8.41
CA HIS A 376 10.12 -0.55 9.66
C HIS A 376 8.60 -0.42 9.75
N TYR A 377 7.95 -1.56 9.99
CA TYR A 377 6.55 -1.62 10.37
C TYR A 377 6.36 -2.71 11.43
N THR A 378 5.25 -2.61 12.16
CA THR A 378 4.82 -3.65 13.10
C THR A 378 3.44 -4.15 12.70
N MET A 379 3.24 -5.45 12.75
CA MET A 379 1.95 -6.08 12.48
C MET A 379 1.38 -6.66 13.77
N HIS A 380 0.07 -6.48 13.96
CA HIS A 380 -0.64 -6.94 15.16
C HIS A 380 -2.02 -7.50 14.82
N ILE A 381 -2.48 -8.47 15.61
CA ILE A 381 -3.89 -8.89 15.63
C ILE A 381 -4.57 -8.13 16.75
N LEU A 382 -5.59 -7.32 16.44
CA LEU A 382 -6.31 -6.55 17.46
C LEU A 382 -7.29 -7.45 18.21
N CYS A 383 -7.33 -7.30 19.54
CA CYS A 383 -8.21 -8.08 20.40
C CYS A 383 -9.68 -7.80 20.08
N SER A 384 -10.40 -8.84 19.61
CA SER A 384 -11.81 -8.73 19.21
C SER A 384 -12.70 -8.20 20.34
N LYS A 385 -12.39 -8.55 21.59
CA LYS A 385 -13.16 -8.12 22.74
C LYS A 385 -12.94 -6.65 23.08
N CYS A 386 -11.70 -6.16 22.99
CA CYS A 386 -11.43 -4.73 23.10
C CYS A 386 -12.15 -3.92 22.01
N LEU A 387 -12.14 -4.43 20.76
CA LEU A 387 -12.84 -3.81 19.64
C LEU A 387 -14.36 -3.78 19.87
N LYS A 388 -14.95 -4.91 20.31
CA LYS A 388 -16.38 -5.01 20.61
C LYS A 388 -16.84 -4.02 21.71
N ARG A 389 -15.97 -3.69 22.66
CA ARG A 389 -16.22 -2.68 23.69
C ARG A 389 -16.02 -1.23 23.20
N GLY A 390 -15.56 -1.03 21.98
CA GLY A 390 -15.22 0.31 21.46
C GLY A 390 -13.97 0.91 22.13
N SER A 391 -13.03 0.08 22.59
CA SER A 391 -11.82 0.60 23.24
C SER A 391 -11.01 1.46 22.25
N PRO A 392 -10.60 2.70 22.62
CA PRO A 392 -9.82 3.56 21.73
C PRO A 392 -8.38 3.07 21.52
N ASN A 393 -7.92 2.10 22.31
CA ASN A 393 -6.58 1.52 22.22
C ASN A 393 -6.67 0.00 22.46
N PRO A 394 -7.25 -0.78 21.52
CA PRO A 394 -7.43 -2.21 21.72
C PRO A 394 -6.09 -2.91 21.96
N HIS A 395 -6.09 -4.00 22.74
CA HIS A 395 -4.86 -4.78 22.88
C HIS A 395 -4.42 -5.33 21.51
N ALA A 396 -3.11 -5.26 21.26
CA ALA A 396 -2.49 -5.65 20.01
C ALA A 396 -1.64 -6.91 20.25
N PHE A 397 -2.20 -8.09 19.92
CA PHE A 397 -1.43 -9.33 19.93
C PHE A 397 -0.35 -9.27 18.84
N SER A 398 0.82 -9.84 19.12
CA SER A 398 1.93 -9.85 18.16
C SER A 398 1.54 -10.50 16.84
N GLY A 399 1.82 -9.85 15.72
CA GLY A 399 1.62 -10.42 14.39
C GLY A 399 2.45 -11.67 14.11
N GLU A 400 3.49 -11.94 14.92
CA GLU A 400 4.26 -13.18 14.82
C GLU A 400 3.39 -14.44 14.99
N LEU A 401 2.26 -14.32 15.70
CA LEU A 401 1.29 -15.41 15.89
C LEU A 401 0.69 -15.90 14.56
N LEU A 402 0.65 -15.08 13.51
CA LEU A 402 0.12 -15.51 12.20
C LEU A 402 0.93 -16.65 11.57
N SER A 403 2.22 -16.74 11.89
CA SER A 403 3.13 -17.75 11.34
C SER A 403 3.34 -18.94 12.28
N GLN A 404 2.58 -19.00 13.38
CA GLN A 404 2.68 -20.04 14.39
C GLN A 404 1.42 -20.91 14.40
N PRO A 405 1.53 -22.23 14.60
CA PRO A 405 0.36 -23.08 14.85
C PRO A 405 -0.36 -22.65 16.14
N ARG A 406 -1.64 -22.98 16.21
CA ARG A 406 -2.43 -22.83 17.43
C ARG A 406 -1.84 -23.70 18.55
N PRO A 407 -1.73 -23.20 19.78
CA PRO A 407 -1.34 -24.03 20.92
C PRO A 407 -2.33 -25.18 21.11
N GLU A 408 -1.83 -26.40 21.30
CA GLU A 408 -2.65 -27.59 21.52
C GLU A 408 -3.39 -27.52 22.86
N GLY A 409 -4.66 -27.94 22.88
CA GLY A 409 -5.48 -27.97 24.10
C GLY A 409 -5.93 -26.60 24.64
N VAL A 410 -5.53 -25.49 24.02
CA VAL A 410 -5.90 -24.13 24.46
C VAL A 410 -7.09 -23.62 23.64
N ALA A 411 -8.25 -23.47 24.28
CA ALA A 411 -9.44 -22.90 23.63
C ALA A 411 -9.48 -21.37 23.68
N GLU A 412 -8.89 -20.78 24.72
CA GLU A 412 -8.96 -19.35 25.01
C GLU A 412 -7.63 -18.82 25.54
N ILE A 413 -7.36 -17.55 25.25
CA ILE A 413 -6.23 -16.78 25.75
C ILE A 413 -6.73 -15.56 26.50
N ILE A 414 -5.93 -15.03 27.44
CA ILE A 414 -6.32 -13.85 28.23
C ILE A 414 -5.90 -12.58 27.50
N CYS A 415 -6.80 -11.60 27.41
CA CYS A 415 -6.47 -10.25 26.95
C CYS A 415 -5.58 -9.53 27.99
N PRO A 416 -4.31 -9.22 27.67
CA PRO A 416 -3.36 -8.60 28.62
C PRO A 416 -3.79 -7.21 29.09
N LYS A 417 -4.61 -6.49 28.31
CA LYS A 417 -5.08 -5.16 28.69
C LYS A 417 -6.17 -5.22 29.76
N ASN A 418 -6.97 -6.28 29.78
CA ASN A 418 -8.13 -6.41 30.67
C ASN A 418 -7.91 -7.46 31.77
N GLY A 419 -6.87 -8.28 31.69
CA GLY A 419 -6.39 -9.21 32.72
C GLY A 419 -7.30 -10.42 33.02
N SER A 420 -8.60 -10.30 32.77
CA SER A 420 -9.61 -11.33 33.07
C SER A 420 -10.44 -11.76 31.86
N GLU A 421 -10.38 -11.00 30.76
CA GLU A 421 -11.21 -11.26 29.59
C GLU A 421 -10.61 -12.36 28.71
N GLN A 422 -11.36 -13.45 28.56
CA GLN A 422 -11.03 -14.58 27.70
C GLN A 422 -11.38 -14.28 26.25
N VAL A 423 -10.42 -14.53 25.36
CA VAL A 423 -10.52 -14.38 23.91
C VAL A 423 -10.37 -15.77 23.31
N ASN A 424 -11.33 -16.19 22.48
CA ASN A 424 -11.21 -17.48 21.79
C ASN A 424 -9.92 -17.49 20.95
N VAL A 425 -9.12 -18.55 21.08
CA VAL A 425 -7.80 -18.65 20.43
C VAL A 425 -7.90 -18.48 18.91
N ALA A 426 -9.02 -18.89 18.30
CA ALA A 426 -9.26 -18.78 16.86
C ALA A 426 -9.42 -17.32 16.38
N LEU A 427 -9.51 -16.34 17.28
CA LEU A 427 -9.51 -14.91 16.96
C LEU A 427 -8.11 -14.27 16.97
N ALA A 428 -7.12 -14.96 17.53
CA ALA A 428 -5.72 -14.50 17.57
C ALA A 428 -4.79 -15.34 16.67
N TYR A 429 -5.15 -16.61 16.43
CA TYR A 429 -4.36 -17.53 15.62
C TYR A 429 -5.14 -17.99 14.38
N PRO A 430 -4.54 -17.92 13.18
CA PRO A 430 -5.17 -18.43 11.98
C PRO A 430 -5.35 -19.96 12.05
N PRO A 431 -6.30 -20.54 11.29
CA PRO A 431 -6.51 -21.98 11.25
C PRO A 431 -5.31 -22.71 10.63
N MET A 432 -4.62 -22.06 9.69
CA MET A 432 -3.38 -22.50 9.08
C MET A 432 -2.36 -21.36 9.18
N PRO A 433 -1.13 -21.61 9.66
CA PRO A 433 -0.10 -20.57 9.72
C PRO A 433 0.20 -19.97 8.34
N THR A 434 0.43 -18.66 8.27
CA THR A 434 0.83 -17.99 7.03
C THR A 434 2.26 -18.36 6.66
N VAL A 435 2.49 -18.60 5.36
CA VAL A 435 3.81 -19.04 4.84
C VAL A 435 4.86 -17.93 4.95
N ILE A 436 4.42 -16.67 4.79
CA ILE A 436 5.29 -15.49 4.86
C ILE A 436 5.15 -14.90 6.27
N SER A 437 6.22 -14.98 7.06
CA SER A 437 6.32 -14.19 8.30
C SER A 437 6.57 -12.72 7.92
N PRO A 438 6.04 -11.74 8.66
CA PRO A 438 6.24 -10.31 8.40
C PRO A 438 7.72 -9.92 8.31
N CYS A 439 8.59 -10.65 9.03
CA CYS A 439 10.03 -10.43 9.06
C CYS A 439 10.81 -11.33 8.09
N SER A 440 10.15 -12.25 7.38
CA SER A 440 10.81 -13.21 6.50
C SER A 440 11.00 -12.61 5.12
N LYS A 441 12.12 -11.93 4.92
CA LYS A 441 12.58 -11.60 3.56
C LYS A 441 13.02 -12.87 2.86
N LYS A 442 12.65 -13.05 1.60
CA LYS A 442 13.40 -13.97 0.72
C LYS A 442 14.80 -13.36 0.58
N ASN A 443 15.85 -14.11 0.93
CA ASN A 443 17.21 -13.78 0.50
C ASN A 443 17.23 -13.82 -1.04
N VAL A 444 16.96 -12.68 -1.69
CA VAL A 444 17.27 -12.48 -3.11
C VAL A 444 18.77 -12.21 -3.16
N GLY A 445 19.59 -13.26 -3.09
CA GLY A 445 21.04 -13.12 -3.08
C GLY A 445 21.85 -14.41 -2.88
N GLU A 446 21.26 -15.47 -2.32
CA GLU A 446 21.96 -16.76 -2.17
C GLU A 446 21.34 -17.82 -3.09
N LYS A 447 21.59 -17.69 -4.40
CA LYS A 447 21.55 -18.84 -5.30
C LYS A 447 22.79 -18.85 -6.18
N HIS A 448 23.55 -19.93 -6.02
CA HIS A 448 24.68 -20.40 -6.83
C HIS A 448 26.02 -19.65 -6.67
N ARG A 449 26.64 -19.86 -5.51
CA ARG A 449 28.10 -20.05 -5.45
C ARG A 449 28.36 -21.42 -4.83
N ASN A 450 28.13 -22.47 -5.64
CA ASN A 450 28.60 -23.84 -5.43
C ASN A 450 28.31 -24.63 -6.71
N GLN A 451 29.19 -24.46 -7.69
CA GLN A 451 29.88 -25.49 -8.48
C GLN A 451 30.68 -24.79 -9.58
#